data_AF-A0A953N9K3-F1
#
_entry.id   AF-A0A953N9K3-F1
#
_cell.length_a   1.000
_cell.length_b   1.000
_cell.length_c   1.000
_cell.angle_alpha   90.00
_cell.angle_beta   90.00
_cell.angle_gamma   90.00
#
_symmetry.space_group_name_H-M   'P 1'
#
loop_
_entity.id
_entity.type
_entity.pdbx_description
1 polymer ?
#
loop_
_entity_poly.entity_id
_entity_poly.type
_entity_poly.pdbx_seq_one_letter_code
_entity_poly.pdbx_strand_id
1 'polypeptide(L)'
;KTWDSLGRPLPGRRNIVISRDHAKAATGAEFVTSLDEAVRRLAPNEHAYIIGGAQIYQQALPLVDHVIATEVKAVVEGDAFFAALDTSQWKEVSRVSQPPENGLAYDIVQYDRRAVPLN
;
A
#
# COMPACT_ATOMS: atom_id res chain seq x y z
N LYS A 1 -0.81 -6.08 -12.72
CA LYS A 1 0.63 -6.13 -12.36
C LYS A 1 0.85 -6.76 -10.98
N THR A 2 0.50 -6.10 -9.87
CA THR A 2 0.67 -6.69 -8.52
C THR A 2 -0.11 -8.00 -8.35
N TRP A 3 -1.39 -8.01 -8.73
CA TRP A 3 -2.20 -9.24 -8.73
C TRP A 3 -1.57 -10.37 -9.57
N ASP A 4 -1.09 -10.04 -10.76
CA ASP A 4 -0.46 -11.01 -11.67
C ASP A 4 0.83 -11.59 -11.08
N SER A 5 1.59 -10.76 -10.36
CA SER A 5 2.80 -11.20 -9.63
C SER A 5 2.48 -12.05 -8.39
N LEU A 6 1.36 -11.80 -7.71
CA LEU A 6 0.91 -12.62 -6.58
C LEU A 6 0.39 -13.98 -7.06
N GLY A 7 -0.26 -14.02 -8.23
CA GLY A 7 -0.78 -15.23 -8.88
C GLY A 7 -1.98 -15.89 -8.20
N ARG A 8 -2.33 -15.47 -6.97
CA ARG A 8 -3.43 -16.03 -6.17
C ARG A 8 -3.95 -15.01 -5.15
N PRO A 9 -5.21 -15.16 -4.69
CA PRO A 9 -5.70 -14.35 -3.59
C PRO A 9 -4.93 -14.64 -2.31
N LEU A 10 -4.79 -13.60 -1.50
CA LEU A 10 -4.20 -13.69 -0.18
C LEU A 10 -5.16 -14.43 0.77
N PRO A 11 -4.77 -15.57 1.38
CA PRO A 11 -5.64 -16.34 2.25
C PRO A 11 -6.12 -15.53 3.45
N GLY A 12 -7.37 -15.77 3.87
CA GLY A 12 -8.01 -15.12 5.02
C GLY A 12 -8.31 -13.63 4.83
N ARG A 13 -8.15 -13.09 3.61
CA ARG A 13 -8.33 -11.67 3.31
C ARG A 13 -9.29 -11.50 2.14
N ARG A 14 -10.06 -10.42 2.19
CA ARG A 14 -10.81 -9.91 1.05
C ARG A 14 -9.80 -9.30 0.07
N ASN A 15 -9.82 -9.74 -1.19
CA ASN A 15 -8.90 -9.25 -2.22
C ASN A 15 -9.68 -8.38 -3.21
N ILE A 16 -9.40 -7.07 -3.22
CA ILE A 16 -9.96 -6.13 -4.20
C ILE A 16 -8.84 -5.75 -5.18
N VAL A 17 -9.07 -6.02 -6.47
CA VAL A 17 -8.08 -5.85 -7.53
C VAL A 17 -8.53 -4.73 -8.46
N ILE A 18 -7.75 -3.66 -8.52
CA ILE A 18 -7.98 -2.55 -9.44
C ILE A 18 -7.37 -2.91 -10.81
N SER A 19 -8.21 -3.03 -11.83
CA SER A 19 -7.85 -3.41 -13.20
C SER A 19 -8.59 -2.55 -14.22
N ARG A 20 -7.89 -2.12 -15.28
CA ARG A 20 -8.53 -1.47 -16.43
C ARG A 20 -9.17 -2.47 -17.41
N ASP A 21 -8.81 -3.75 -17.27
CA ASP A 21 -9.42 -4.83 -18.04
C ASP A 21 -10.70 -5.27 -17.34
N HIS A 22 -11.83 -4.92 -17.95
CA HIS A 22 -13.19 -5.20 -17.46
C HIS A 22 -13.59 -6.68 -17.60
N ALA A 23 -12.91 -7.46 -18.46
CA ALA A 23 -13.20 -8.88 -18.63
C ALA A 23 -12.49 -9.74 -17.58
N LYS A 24 -11.60 -9.15 -16.79
CA LYS A 24 -10.78 -9.88 -15.83
C LYS A 24 -11.60 -10.32 -14.62
N ALA A 25 -11.53 -11.61 -14.33
CA ALA A 25 -12.14 -12.22 -13.16
C ALA A 25 -11.24 -13.33 -12.61
N ALA A 26 -11.30 -13.56 -11.30
CA ALA A 26 -10.63 -14.67 -10.64
C ALA A 26 -11.39 -15.04 -9.37
N THR A 27 -11.53 -16.35 -9.12
CA THR A 27 -12.16 -16.84 -7.89
C THR A 27 -11.42 -16.33 -6.66
N GLY A 28 -12.16 -15.79 -5.70
CA GLY A 28 -11.59 -15.27 -4.45
C GLY A 28 -11.06 -13.83 -4.54
N ALA A 29 -11.30 -13.11 -5.64
CA ALA A 29 -11.01 -11.70 -5.77
C ALA A 29 -12.15 -10.92 -6.43
N GLU A 30 -12.37 -9.69 -5.96
CA GLU A 30 -13.28 -8.71 -6.56
C GLU A 30 -12.49 -7.81 -7.50
N PHE A 31 -12.95 -7.66 -8.74
CA PHE A 31 -12.32 -6.74 -9.69
C PHE A 31 -13.11 -5.44 -9.76
N VAL A 32 -12.39 -4.33 -9.71
CA VAL A 32 -12.90 -2.95 -9.80
C VAL A 32 -12.04 -2.15 -10.77
N THR A 33 -12.56 -1.04 -11.25
CA THR A 33 -11.92 -0.27 -12.33
C THR A 33 -11.16 0.95 -11.84
N SER A 34 -11.37 1.34 -10.58
CA SER A 34 -10.74 2.50 -9.97
C SER A 34 -10.54 2.33 -8.46
N LEU A 35 -9.65 3.13 -7.89
CA LEU A 35 -9.45 3.21 -6.44
C LEU A 35 -10.72 3.70 -5.74
N ASP A 36 -11.39 4.72 -6.29
CA ASP A 36 -12.62 5.25 -5.71
C ASP A 36 -13.74 4.19 -5.66
N GLU A 37 -13.84 3.34 -6.69
CA GLU A 37 -14.77 2.22 -6.66
C GLU A 37 -14.40 1.22 -5.56
N ALA A 38 -13.11 0.92 -5.36
CA ALA A 38 -12.66 0.07 -4.27
C ALA A 38 -13.07 0.65 -2.90
N VAL A 39 -12.83 1.95 -2.69
CA VAL A 39 -13.15 2.66 -1.45
C VAL A 39 -14.65 2.65 -1.18
N ARG A 40 -15.51 2.87 -2.19
CA ARG A 40 -16.97 2.83 -2.02
C ARG A 40 -17.52 1.45 -1.62
N ARG A 41 -16.75 0.37 -1.82
CA ARG A 41 -17.12 -0.98 -1.41
C ARG A 41 -16.71 -1.34 0.02
N LEU A 42 -16.02 -0.43 0.70
CA LEU A 42 -15.65 -0.62 2.10
C LEU A 42 -16.85 -0.34 3.00
N ALA A 43 -17.07 -1.20 3.99
CA ALA A 43 -18.03 -0.94 5.04
C ALA A 43 -17.55 0.23 5.92
N PRO A 44 -18.47 0.93 6.62
CA PRO A 44 -18.08 1.91 7.63
C PRO A 44 -17.12 1.27 8.65
N ASN A 45 -15.99 1.92 8.93
CA ASN A 45 -14.93 1.46 9.82
C ASN A 45 -14.20 0.17 9.37
N GLU A 46 -14.33 -0.27 8.12
CA GLU A 46 -13.51 -1.36 7.58
C GLU A 46 -12.06 -0.90 7.40
N HIS A 47 -11.12 -1.64 7.98
CA HIS A 47 -9.69 -1.41 7.75
C HIS A 47 -9.25 -2.05 6.43
N ALA A 48 -8.86 -1.24 5.46
CA ALA A 48 -8.32 -1.68 4.18
C ALA A 48 -6.81 -1.40 4.09
N TYR A 49 -6.08 -2.32 3.46
CA TYR A 49 -4.65 -2.18 3.21
C TYR A 49 -4.36 -2.15 1.72
N ILE A 50 -3.59 -1.15 1.31
CA ILE A 50 -3.16 -0.98 -0.07
C ILE A 50 -1.77 -1.59 -0.20
N ILE A 51 -1.66 -2.64 -1.00
CA ILE A 51 -0.42 -3.41 -1.17
C ILE A 51 0.26 -3.16 -2.53
N GLY A 52 -0.07 -2.03 -3.15
CA GLY A 52 0.55 -1.52 -4.36
C GLY A 52 -0.20 -1.86 -5.66
N GLY A 53 0.41 -1.67 -6.82
CA GLY A 53 1.79 -1.19 -7.06
C GLY A 53 1.97 0.33 -7.02
N ALA A 54 3.11 0.83 -7.49
CA ALA A 54 3.50 2.26 -7.47
C ALA A 54 2.39 3.24 -7.91
N GLN A 55 1.70 2.93 -9.02
CA GLN A 55 0.58 3.77 -9.50
C GLN A 55 -0.62 3.81 -8.55
N ILE A 56 -0.90 2.70 -7.85
CA ILE A 56 -1.97 2.64 -6.85
C ILE A 56 -1.54 3.39 -5.59
N TYR A 57 -0.28 3.23 -5.16
CA TYR A 57 0.25 4.00 -4.03
C TYR A 57 0.14 5.51 -4.29
N GLN A 58 0.54 6.00 -5.46
CA GLN A 58 0.44 7.42 -5.81
C GLN A 58 -1.01 7.94 -5.73
N GLN A 59 -1.97 7.19 -6.24
CA GLN A 59 -3.39 7.57 -6.18
C GLN A 59 -3.97 7.50 -4.76
N ALA A 60 -3.45 6.59 -3.93
CA ALA A 60 -3.96 6.32 -2.60
C ALA A 60 -3.33 7.17 -1.51
N LEU A 61 -2.13 7.70 -1.73
CA LEU A 61 -1.42 8.52 -0.75
C LEU A 61 -2.23 9.70 -0.21
N PRO A 62 -3.13 10.36 -0.95
CA PRO A 62 -4.02 11.38 -0.39
C PRO A 62 -5.15 10.85 0.49
N LEU A 63 -5.48 9.55 0.40
CA LEU A 63 -6.66 8.93 1.03
C LEU A 63 -6.32 8.13 2.29
N VAL A 64 -5.06 7.73 2.46
CA VAL A 64 -4.64 6.88 3.59
C VAL A 64 -4.27 7.69 4.83
N ASP A 65 -4.52 7.12 6.00
CA ASP A 65 -4.15 7.69 7.30
C ASP A 65 -2.74 7.29 7.73
N HIS A 66 -2.33 6.08 7.35
CA HIS A 66 -1.10 5.43 7.81
C HIS A 66 -0.31 4.84 6.64
N VAL A 67 1.02 4.90 6.74
CA VAL A 67 1.95 4.12 5.90
C VAL A 67 2.77 3.22 6.81
N ILE A 68 2.71 1.91 6.56
CA ILE A 68 3.58 0.92 7.18
C ILE A 68 4.58 0.49 6.10
N ALA A 69 5.85 0.86 6.28
CA ALA A 69 6.91 0.63 5.32
C ALA A 69 7.97 -0.32 5.88
N THR A 70 8.48 -1.19 5.02
CA THR A 70 9.72 -1.93 5.26
C THR A 70 10.85 -1.21 4.54
N GLU A 71 11.72 -0.53 5.28
CA GLU A 71 12.88 0.18 4.72
C GLU A 71 14.09 -0.74 4.71
N VAL A 72 14.39 -1.31 3.54
CA VAL A 72 15.54 -2.20 3.34
C VAL A 72 16.79 -1.38 3.10
N LYS A 73 17.86 -1.63 3.88
CA LYS A 73 19.13 -0.90 3.83
C LYS A 73 20.01 -1.43 2.69
N ALA A 74 19.56 -1.22 1.47
CA ALA A 74 20.23 -1.65 0.25
C ALA A 74 20.08 -0.61 -0.86
N VAL A 75 21.07 -0.56 -1.76
CA VAL A 75 20.99 0.17 -3.02
C VAL A 75 20.74 -0.86 -4.11
N VAL A 76 19.60 -0.73 -4.80
CA VAL A 76 19.17 -1.67 -5.84
C VAL A 76 18.69 -0.90 -7.06
N GLU A 77 18.85 -1.50 -8.25
CA GLU A 77 18.21 -1.00 -9.46
C GLU A 77 16.72 -1.33 -9.45
N GLY A 78 15.88 -0.43 -9.97
CA GLY A 78 14.44 -0.61 -10.02
C GLY A 78 13.77 0.29 -11.04
N ASP A 79 12.62 -0.12 -11.54
CA ASP A 79 11.81 0.57 -12.56
C ASP A 79 10.51 1.16 -12.00
N ALA A 80 10.25 0.94 -10.71
CA ALA A 80 9.08 1.43 -9.99
C ALA A 80 9.48 1.89 -8.60
N PHE A 81 8.97 3.06 -8.20
CA PHE A 81 9.33 3.72 -6.95
C PHE A 81 8.09 4.05 -6.13
N PHE A 82 8.21 3.93 -4.80
CA PHE A 82 7.23 4.51 -3.89
C PHE A 82 7.37 6.04 -3.91
N ALA A 83 6.26 6.78 -3.79
CA ALA A 83 6.34 8.23 -3.80
C ALA A 83 6.96 8.74 -2.49
N ALA A 84 7.81 9.76 -2.59
CA ALA A 84 8.40 10.36 -1.39
C ALA A 84 7.29 10.90 -0.47
N LEU A 85 7.38 10.59 0.82
CA LEU A 85 6.48 11.13 1.82
C LEU A 85 6.92 12.55 2.17
N ASP A 86 6.08 13.53 1.82
CA ASP A 86 6.26 14.92 2.20
C ASP A 86 6.24 15.05 3.74
N THR A 87 7.34 15.52 4.32
CA THR A 87 7.51 15.64 5.78
C THR A 87 6.62 16.71 6.40
N SER A 88 6.03 17.61 5.60
CA SER A 88 4.99 18.54 6.04
C SER A 88 3.62 17.88 6.20
N GLN A 89 3.39 16.74 5.53
CA GLN A 89 2.15 15.97 5.57
C GLN A 89 2.26 14.69 6.39
N TRP A 90 3.45 14.11 6.48
CA TRP A 90 3.70 12.84 7.14
C TRP A 90 4.66 13.01 8.31
N LYS A 91 4.47 12.20 9.34
CA LYS A 91 5.34 12.12 10.50
C LYS A 91 5.69 10.67 10.76
N GLU A 92 6.98 10.36 10.84
CA GLU A 92 7.44 9.08 11.39
C GLU A 92 7.02 8.99 12.86
N VAL A 93 6.27 7.96 13.22
CA VAL A 93 5.77 7.73 14.58
C VAL A 93 6.41 6.51 15.25
N SER A 94 6.98 5.60 14.46
CA SER A 94 7.70 4.44 14.98
C SER A 94 8.72 3.95 13.97
N ARG A 95 9.86 3.47 14.49
CA ARG A 95 10.89 2.77 13.75
C ARG A 95 11.42 1.63 14.60
N VAL A 96 11.36 0.42 14.06
CA VAL A 96 11.83 -0.79 14.74
C VAL A 96 12.79 -1.54 13.83
N SER A 97 14.07 -1.51 14.19
CA SER A 97 15.11 -2.28 13.50
C SER A 97 14.84 -3.77 13.66
N GLN A 98 14.93 -4.52 12.56
CA GLN A 98 14.76 -5.97 12.56
C GLN A 98 16.12 -6.68 12.48
N PRO A 99 16.21 -7.93 12.98
CA PRO A 99 17.33 -8.79 12.64
C PRO A 99 17.48 -8.90 11.11
N PRO A 100 18.71 -8.85 10.58
CA PRO A 100 18.91 -9.00 9.14
C PRO A 100 18.33 -10.31 8.61
N GLU A 101 17.71 -10.24 7.44
CA GLU A 101 17.13 -11.40 6.74
C GLU A 101 17.69 -11.42 5.32
N ASN A 102 18.09 -12.60 4.83
CA ASN A 102 18.75 -12.76 3.52
C ASN A 102 19.98 -11.84 3.32
N GLY A 103 20.71 -11.55 4.41
CA GLY A 103 21.87 -10.67 4.39
C GLY A 103 21.54 -9.17 4.34
N LEU A 104 20.26 -8.79 4.41
CA LEU A 104 19.81 -7.41 4.33
C LEU A 104 19.28 -6.94 5.68
N ALA A 105 19.82 -5.82 6.16
CA ALA A 105 19.25 -5.12 7.31
C ALA A 105 18.03 -4.31 6.86
N TYR A 106 16.99 -4.25 7.69
CA TYR A 106 15.81 -3.47 7.41
C TYR A 106 15.13 -2.99 8.68
N ASP A 107 14.36 -1.91 8.55
CA ASP A 107 13.53 -1.38 9.63
C ASP A 107 12.06 -1.47 9.22
N ILE A 108 11.18 -1.75 10.18
CA ILE A 108 9.74 -1.52 10.03
C ILE A 108 9.45 -0.12 10.53
N VAL A 109 8.92 0.73 9.66
CA VAL A 109 8.68 2.16 9.92
C VAL A 109 7.21 2.46 9.74
N GLN A 110 6.64 3.23 10.66
CA GLN A 110 5.26 3.69 10.60
C GLN A 110 5.22 5.21 10.48
N TYR A 111 4.42 5.68 9.53
CA TYR A 111 4.13 7.09 9.33
C TYR A 111 2.64 7.34 9.49
N ASP A 112 2.33 8.41 10.22
CA ASP A 112 0.97 8.92 10.33
C ASP A 112 0.86 10.23 9.55
N ARG A 113 -0.30 10.45 8.94
CA ARG A 113 -0.63 11.77 8.41
C ARG A 113 -0.67 12.76 9.56
N ARG A 114 0.00 13.90 9.39
CA ARG A 114 -0.10 15.02 10.31
C ARG A 114 -1.54 15.55 10.29
N ALA A 115 -2.13 15.73 11.46
CA ALA A 115 -3.38 16.45 11.57
C ALA A 115 -3.23 17.83 10.93
N VAL A 116 -4.16 18.20 10.04
CA VAL A 116 -4.26 19.58 9.57
C VAL A 116 -4.60 20.43 10.80
N PRO A 117 -3.79 21.42 11.17
CA PRO A 117 -4.17 22.33 12.24
C PRO A 117 -5.51 22.96 11.86
N LEU A 118 -6.50 22.85 12.75
CA LEU A 118 -7.73 23.62 12.61
C LEU A 118 -7.34 25.09 12.76
N ASN A 119 -7.41 25.83 11.65
CA ASN A 119 -7.31 27.29 11.66
C ASN A 119 -8.62 27.92 12.14
#